data_AF-A0A8B7S7J6-F1
#
_entry.id   AF-A0A8B7S7J6-F1
#
_cell.length_a   1.000
_cell.length_b   1.000
_cell.length_c   1.000
_cell.angle_alpha   90.00
_cell.angle_beta   90.00
_cell.angle_gamma   90.00
#
_symmetry.space_group_name_H-M   'P 1'
#
loop_
_entity.id
_entity.type
_entity.pdbx_description
1 polymer ?
#
loop_
_entity_poly.entity_id
_entity_poly.type
_entity_poly.pdbx_seq_one_letter_code
_entity_poly.pdbx_strand_id
1 'polypeptide(L)'
;MEKREVTMSFWSPERNQSPGGVDAHLSRTLFLLLLIVAPSAQGVIQNPEACKVFQSDNGSSVNCYTPAKLPPYLPADTIYLSMEFLNLTQLPPDALQGIPNLQELHLSSNQLENLSAKFLWPVPQLKVIDLTRNALTQLPPGLFQVSAALHTLVLKENQLEVLETSWLHGLKALVHLDLSGNRLQTLPPALLANFTDLRILDFGNNQLETLPSDLLRGPLKLERLHLEGNRLQALEEGLLAPQPSLHYLFLNDNQLATVAAGAFRGLKQLDMLDLSNNLLTSVPKGLWTYLGWPGAAQAMKDGFDISGNPWTCNQDLDDLYQWLVANKDKMFSGNDTRCAEPKAMKGQMLLALAMSHLESKAGEEIGVMASKSTAPY
;
A
#
# COMPACT_ATOMS: atom_id res chain seq x y z
N MET A 1 -46.25 -19.65 31.20
CA MET A 1 -45.28 -20.47 31.95
C MET A 1 -44.61 -21.33 30.87
N GLU A 2 -43.37 -21.11 30.45
CA GLU A 2 -42.15 -20.73 31.15
C GLU A 2 -41.22 -20.13 30.07
N LYS A 3 -40.63 -18.97 30.36
CA LYS A 3 -39.70 -18.26 29.47
C LYS A 3 -38.35 -18.98 29.52
N ARG A 4 -37.80 -19.37 28.38
CA ARG A 4 -36.38 -19.71 28.27
C ARG A 4 -35.59 -18.45 27.94
N GLU A 5 -34.69 -18.10 28.84
CA GLU A 5 -33.74 -17.01 28.74
C GLU A 5 -32.77 -17.27 27.58
N VAL A 6 -32.63 -16.25 26.72
CA VAL A 6 -31.57 -16.17 25.73
C VAL A 6 -30.38 -15.51 26.41
N THR A 7 -29.37 -16.30 26.75
CA THR A 7 -28.07 -15.79 27.19
C THR A 7 -27.33 -15.22 25.99
N MET A 8 -27.21 -13.88 25.94
CA MET A 8 -26.31 -13.13 25.07
C MET A 8 -24.86 -13.56 25.36
N SER A 9 -24.22 -14.21 24.40
CA SER A 9 -22.77 -14.40 24.39
C SER A 9 -22.11 -13.18 23.76
N PHE A 10 -21.19 -12.60 24.53
CA PHE A 10 -20.36 -11.45 24.22
C PHE A 10 -19.71 -11.53 22.83
N TRP A 11 -19.93 -10.50 22.03
CA TRP A 11 -19.13 -10.19 20.84
C TRP A 11 -17.87 -9.45 21.28
N SER A 12 -16.69 -10.05 21.03
CA SER A 12 -15.39 -9.39 21.14
C SER A 12 -14.91 -9.02 19.73
N PRO A 13 -14.69 -7.73 19.40
CA PRO A 13 -14.12 -7.34 18.12
C PRO A 13 -12.61 -7.12 18.26
N GLU A 14 -11.81 -8.18 18.17
CA GLU A 14 -10.35 -8.06 18.07
C GLU A 14 -9.76 -9.12 17.15
N ARG A 15 -9.51 -8.72 15.90
CA ARG A 15 -8.30 -9.03 15.09
C ARG A 15 -8.53 -8.68 13.63
N ASN A 16 -8.08 -7.49 13.25
CA ASN A 16 -7.60 -7.16 11.90
C ASN A 16 -6.42 -6.21 12.11
N GLN A 17 -5.26 -6.79 12.34
CA GLN A 17 -3.98 -6.11 12.20
C GLN A 17 -3.09 -7.04 11.38
N SER A 18 -2.98 -6.74 10.08
CA SER A 18 -1.89 -7.23 9.25
C SER A 18 -0.57 -6.76 9.88
N PRO A 19 0.46 -7.60 9.96
CA PRO A 19 1.75 -7.21 10.51
C PRO A 19 2.53 -6.38 9.48
N GLY A 20 2.16 -5.11 9.34
CA GLY A 20 2.83 -4.12 8.49
C GLY A 20 3.26 -2.93 9.33
N GLY A 21 4.37 -3.09 10.07
CA GLY A 21 4.92 -2.05 10.91
C GLY A 21 5.44 -0.86 10.10
N VAL A 22 4.76 0.27 10.25
CA VAL A 22 5.26 1.67 10.25
C VAL A 22 6.57 1.94 9.50
N ASP A 23 6.43 2.57 8.35
CA ASP A 23 7.54 3.20 7.64
C ASP A 23 8.06 4.41 8.43
N ALA A 24 9.36 4.41 8.74
CA ALA A 24 10.02 5.37 9.63
C ALA A 24 10.24 6.78 9.01
N HIS A 25 9.43 7.17 8.03
CA HIS A 25 9.41 8.53 7.47
C HIS A 25 8.04 9.23 7.52
N LEU A 26 7.04 8.63 8.18
CA LEU A 26 5.73 9.23 8.45
C LEU A 26 5.44 9.48 9.94
N SER A 27 6.47 9.64 10.77
CA SER A 27 6.32 10.11 12.16
C SER A 27 6.61 11.60 12.29
N ARG A 28 5.73 12.43 11.73
CA ARG A 28 5.53 13.83 12.18
C ARG A 28 4.07 14.14 12.57
N THR A 29 3.21 13.14 12.60
CA THR A 29 1.81 13.23 13.07
C THR A 29 1.65 12.81 14.54
N LEU A 30 2.73 12.85 15.33
CA LEU A 30 2.68 12.69 16.79
C LEU A 30 3.19 13.96 17.49
N PHE A 31 2.47 15.06 17.32
CA PHE A 31 2.70 16.28 18.10
C PHE A 31 1.39 16.92 18.54
N LEU A 32 0.51 16.18 19.22
CA LEU A 32 -0.71 16.76 19.79
C LEU A 32 -1.22 16.05 21.06
N LEU A 33 -0.33 15.66 22.00
CA LEU A 33 -0.76 15.22 23.34
C LEU A 33 0.17 15.62 24.51
N LEU A 34 0.95 16.70 24.37
CA LEU A 34 1.66 17.30 25.52
C LEU A 34 1.57 18.82 25.49
N LEU A 35 0.40 19.34 25.87
CA LEU A 35 0.26 20.72 26.39
C LEU A 35 -0.59 20.69 27.65
N ILE A 36 -0.03 20.15 28.74
CA ILE A 36 -0.46 20.52 30.08
C ILE A 36 0.80 20.91 30.87
N VAL A 37 0.79 22.17 31.31
CA VAL A 37 1.70 22.91 32.20
C VAL A 37 2.97 23.55 31.60
N ALA A 38 2.82 24.80 31.15
CA ALA A 38 3.82 25.85 31.36
C ALA A 38 3.09 27.19 31.62
N PRO A 39 3.18 27.79 32.83
CA PRO A 39 2.49 29.03 33.15
C PRO A 39 3.41 30.23 32.91
N SER A 40 3.36 30.82 31.71
CA SER A 40 3.61 32.26 31.50
C SER A 40 3.41 32.65 30.03
N ALA A 41 2.16 32.71 29.59
CA ALA A 41 1.77 33.52 28.45
C ALA A 41 0.61 34.40 28.91
N GLN A 42 0.90 35.67 29.16
CA GLN A 42 -0.11 36.65 29.51
C GLN A 42 -1.04 36.86 28.31
N GLY A 43 -2.32 36.52 28.51
CA GLY A 43 -3.46 37.13 27.85
C GLY A 43 -3.48 37.12 26.32
N VAL A 44 -3.85 35.99 25.73
CA VAL A 44 -4.53 36.00 24.42
C VAL A 44 -5.84 35.27 24.62
N ILE A 45 -6.95 36.01 24.67
CA ILE A 45 -8.28 35.41 24.49
C ILE A 45 -8.29 34.94 23.04
N GLN A 46 -7.97 33.66 22.81
CA GLN A 46 -7.97 33.08 21.48
C GLN A 46 -9.40 33.13 20.94
N ASN A 47 -9.57 33.73 19.77
CA ASN A 47 -10.81 33.68 19.03
C ASN A 47 -11.06 32.21 18.60
N PRO A 48 -12.10 31.54 19.10
CA PRO A 48 -12.33 30.12 18.82
C PRO A 48 -12.71 29.81 17.36
N GLU A 49 -12.89 30.83 16.52
CA GLU A 49 -13.24 30.71 15.09
C GLU A 49 -12.07 30.92 14.11
N ALA A 50 -10.82 31.04 14.60
CA ALA A 50 -9.67 31.38 13.76
C ALA A 50 -8.59 30.29 13.75
N CYS A 51 -7.87 30.16 12.64
CA CYS A 51 -6.71 29.29 12.53
C CYS A 51 -5.61 29.70 13.51
N LYS A 52 -4.90 28.71 14.07
CA LYS A 52 -3.75 28.89 14.94
C LYS A 52 -2.49 29.01 14.12
N VAL A 53 -1.69 30.04 14.41
CA VAL A 53 -0.40 30.30 13.76
C VAL A 53 0.72 30.03 14.76
N PHE A 54 1.69 29.21 14.34
CA PHE A 54 2.93 28.94 15.08
C PHE A 54 4.11 29.45 14.26
N GLN A 55 4.88 30.38 14.82
CA GLN A 55 6.02 31.00 14.15
C GLN A 55 7.32 30.30 14.56
N SER A 56 8.23 30.12 13.60
CA SER A 56 9.59 29.61 13.81
C SER A 56 10.56 30.34 12.91
N ASP A 57 11.87 30.21 13.16
CA ASP A 57 12.92 30.80 12.31
C ASP A 57 12.87 30.28 10.86
N ASN A 58 12.28 29.10 10.64
CA ASN A 58 12.15 28.47 9.33
C ASN A 58 10.84 28.82 8.60
N GLY A 59 9.96 29.59 9.23
CA GLY A 59 8.65 29.98 8.71
C GLY A 59 7.48 29.62 9.61
N SER A 60 6.31 30.07 9.21
CA SER A 60 5.06 29.91 9.95
C SER A 60 4.33 28.60 9.60
N SER A 61 3.75 27.96 10.62
CA SER A 61 2.84 26.82 10.48
C SER A 61 1.43 27.24 10.88
N VAL A 62 0.46 27.05 9.99
CA VAL A 62 -0.93 27.46 10.19
C VAL A 62 -1.82 26.23 10.26
N ASN A 63 -2.60 26.11 11.33
CA ASN A 63 -3.53 25.01 11.56
C ASN A 63 -4.95 25.55 11.78
N CYS A 64 -5.89 25.14 10.95
CA CYS A 64 -7.29 25.52 11.03
C CYS A 64 -8.11 24.37 11.61
N TYR A 65 -8.96 24.66 12.61
CA TYR A 65 -9.82 23.66 13.26
C TYR A 65 -11.25 24.18 13.34
N THR A 66 -12.26 23.31 13.23
CA THR A 66 -13.66 23.72 13.34
C THR A 66 -13.94 24.45 14.67
N PRO A 67 -14.79 25.51 14.66
CA PRO A 67 -15.58 26.04 13.55
C PRO A 67 -14.85 27.12 12.72
N ALA A 68 -13.55 26.98 12.45
CA ALA A 68 -12.78 28.02 11.76
C ALA A 68 -13.33 28.38 10.38
N LYS A 69 -13.40 29.69 10.14
CA LYS A 69 -13.49 30.25 8.78
C LYS A 69 -12.08 30.40 8.23
N LEU A 70 -11.93 30.20 6.93
CA LEU A 70 -10.66 30.46 6.24
C LEU A 70 -10.24 31.93 6.49
N PRO A 71 -9.04 32.19 7.04
CA PRO A 71 -8.60 33.55 7.29
C PRO A 71 -8.41 34.26 5.94
N PRO A 72 -8.75 35.56 5.85
CA PRO A 72 -8.61 36.31 4.60
C PRO A 72 -7.14 36.50 4.19
N TYR A 73 -6.21 36.40 5.14
CA TYR A 73 -4.77 36.52 4.91
C TYR A 73 -4.00 35.55 5.79
N LEU A 74 -3.02 34.88 5.20
CA LEU A 74 -2.05 34.01 5.87
C LEU A 74 -0.69 34.72 5.97
N PRO A 75 0.15 34.42 6.98
CA PRO A 75 1.51 34.96 7.06
C PRO A 75 2.32 34.63 5.80
N ALA A 76 3.02 35.59 5.21
CA ALA A 76 3.73 35.39 3.94
C ALA A 76 4.88 34.36 4.00
N ASP A 77 5.39 34.11 5.20
CA ASP A 77 6.40 33.11 5.54
C ASP A 77 5.80 31.73 5.86
N THR A 78 4.52 31.50 5.57
CA THR A 78 3.86 30.20 5.81
C THR A 78 4.53 29.10 4.98
N ILE A 79 5.00 28.06 5.66
CA ILE A 79 5.61 26.85 5.08
C ILE A 79 4.72 25.62 5.21
N TYR A 80 3.78 25.63 6.16
CA TYR A 80 2.86 24.54 6.46
C TYR A 80 1.46 25.10 6.65
N LEU A 81 0.48 24.53 5.95
CA LEU A 81 -0.94 24.88 6.08
C LEU A 81 -1.77 23.60 6.21
N SER A 82 -2.49 23.46 7.33
CA SER A 82 -3.48 22.41 7.55
C SER A 82 -4.88 23.00 7.69
N MET A 83 -5.81 22.46 6.89
CA MET A 83 -7.22 22.84 6.81
C MET A 83 -8.10 21.58 6.79
N GLU A 84 -7.84 20.68 7.72
CA GLU A 84 -8.47 19.36 7.77
C GLU A 84 -9.78 19.36 8.58
N PHE A 85 -10.71 18.46 8.25
CA PHE A 85 -11.97 18.28 9.00
C PHE A 85 -12.87 19.53 9.06
N LEU A 86 -12.76 20.42 8.07
CA LEU A 86 -13.50 21.69 8.03
C LEU A 86 -14.82 21.63 7.22
N ASN A 87 -15.18 20.45 6.70
CA ASN A 87 -16.35 20.26 5.82
C ASN A 87 -16.32 21.19 4.59
N LEU A 88 -15.14 21.49 4.06
CA LEU A 88 -15.00 22.36 2.89
C LEU A 88 -15.50 21.65 1.63
N THR A 89 -16.47 22.24 0.93
CA THR A 89 -16.94 21.73 -0.37
C THR A 89 -16.17 22.33 -1.54
N GLN A 90 -15.62 23.54 -1.35
CA GLN A 90 -14.80 24.26 -2.33
C GLN A 90 -13.74 25.11 -1.61
N LEU A 91 -12.70 25.48 -2.35
CA LEU A 91 -11.68 26.43 -1.91
C LEU A 91 -11.74 27.68 -2.78
N PRO A 92 -11.61 28.89 -2.20
CA PRO A 92 -11.43 30.11 -2.97
C PRO A 92 -10.23 30.00 -3.93
N PRO A 93 -10.33 30.44 -5.20
CA PRO A 93 -9.22 30.35 -6.15
C PRO A 93 -7.94 31.07 -5.71
N ASP A 94 -8.07 32.07 -4.84
CA ASP A 94 -7.02 32.91 -4.27
C ASP A 94 -6.58 32.50 -2.86
N ALA A 95 -7.08 31.37 -2.33
CA ALA A 95 -6.82 30.94 -0.95
C ALA A 95 -5.33 30.75 -0.61
N LEU A 96 -4.47 30.47 -1.60
CA LEU A 96 -3.02 30.31 -1.44
C LEU A 96 -2.23 31.54 -1.87
N GLN A 97 -2.89 32.66 -2.19
CA GLN A 97 -2.21 33.87 -2.60
C GLN A 97 -1.42 34.48 -1.43
N GLY A 98 -0.20 34.95 -1.71
CA GLY A 98 0.64 35.63 -0.72
C GLY A 98 1.49 34.72 0.17
N ILE A 99 1.44 33.39 -0.01
CA ILE A 99 2.26 32.42 0.75
C ILE A 99 3.21 31.59 -0.15
N PRO A 100 4.11 32.23 -0.91
CA PRO A 100 4.90 31.56 -1.95
C PRO A 100 5.87 30.49 -1.45
N ASN A 101 6.13 30.46 -0.13
CA ASN A 101 7.05 29.54 0.52
C ASN A 101 6.37 28.27 1.04
N LEU A 102 5.06 28.08 0.78
CA LEU A 102 4.33 26.91 1.25
C LEU A 102 4.97 25.61 0.73
N GLN A 103 5.29 24.70 1.65
CA GLN A 103 5.91 23.41 1.36
C GLN A 103 4.95 22.25 1.61
N GLU A 104 4.03 22.39 2.57
CA GLU A 104 3.07 21.35 2.91
C GLU A 104 1.65 21.91 2.98
N LEU A 105 0.73 21.28 2.25
CA LEU A 105 -0.69 21.62 2.23
C LEU A 105 -1.52 20.39 2.56
N HIS A 106 -2.19 20.43 3.71
CA HIS A 106 -3.03 19.34 4.21
C HIS A 106 -4.50 19.77 4.16
N LEU A 107 -5.27 19.09 3.30
CA LEU A 107 -6.69 19.33 3.01
C LEU A 107 -7.55 18.09 3.28
N SER A 108 -7.03 17.16 4.08
CA SER A 108 -7.66 15.87 4.32
C SER A 108 -9.01 15.99 5.04
N SER A 109 -9.88 15.00 4.83
CA SER A 109 -11.17 14.86 5.50
C SER A 109 -12.06 16.11 5.33
N ASN A 110 -12.23 16.54 4.08
CA ASN A 110 -13.16 17.59 3.67
C ASN A 110 -14.20 17.01 2.69
N GLN A 111 -14.89 17.87 1.95
CA GLN A 111 -15.92 17.51 0.96
C GLN A 111 -15.61 18.11 -0.42
N LEU A 112 -14.32 18.32 -0.72
CA LEU A 112 -13.90 18.99 -1.95
C LEU A 112 -14.29 18.13 -3.15
N GLU A 113 -15.11 18.69 -4.04
CA GLU A 113 -15.56 17.99 -5.26
C GLU A 113 -14.65 18.30 -6.46
N ASN A 114 -14.02 19.48 -6.45
CA ASN A 114 -13.11 19.93 -7.49
C ASN A 114 -12.07 20.91 -6.94
N LEU A 115 -11.02 21.12 -7.72
CA LEU A 115 -10.03 22.17 -7.54
C LEU A 115 -9.97 23.02 -8.82
N SER A 116 -9.54 24.28 -8.69
CA SER A 116 -9.28 25.11 -9.87
C SER A 116 -7.91 24.76 -10.47
N ALA A 117 -7.76 24.82 -11.80
CA ALA A 117 -6.51 24.49 -12.49
C ALA A 117 -5.30 25.33 -12.04
N LYS A 118 -5.55 26.53 -11.50
CA LYS A 118 -4.52 27.47 -11.05
C LYS A 118 -4.33 27.50 -9.54
N PHE A 119 -5.03 26.63 -8.80
CA PHE A 119 -5.05 26.65 -7.34
C PHE A 119 -3.64 26.60 -6.73
N LEU A 120 -2.73 25.79 -7.29
CA LEU A 120 -1.36 25.63 -6.79
C LEU A 120 -0.34 26.61 -7.39
N TRP A 121 -0.74 27.47 -8.32
CA TRP A 121 0.18 28.40 -8.98
C TRP A 121 0.91 29.37 -8.04
N PRO A 122 0.27 29.88 -6.97
CA PRO A 122 0.95 30.74 -6.00
C PRO A 122 2.02 30.05 -5.15
N VAL A 123 2.06 28.70 -5.11
CA VAL A 123 2.88 27.91 -4.18
C VAL A 123 3.82 26.94 -4.92
N PRO A 124 4.76 27.44 -5.74
CA PRO A 124 5.63 26.59 -6.57
C PRO A 124 6.63 25.73 -5.78
N GLN A 125 6.81 26.00 -4.48
CA GLN A 125 7.72 25.26 -3.59
C GLN A 125 7.04 24.08 -2.87
N LEU A 126 5.78 23.77 -3.23
CA LEU A 126 5.02 22.72 -2.58
C LEU A 126 5.68 21.35 -2.75
N LYS A 127 5.91 20.67 -1.63
CA LYS A 127 6.53 19.34 -1.54
C LYS A 127 5.52 18.26 -1.18
N VAL A 128 4.52 18.59 -0.36
CA VAL A 128 3.49 17.66 0.11
C VAL A 128 2.12 18.28 -0.13
N ILE A 129 1.24 17.49 -0.73
CA ILE A 129 -0.20 17.78 -0.75
C ILE A 129 -0.98 16.54 -0.35
N ASP A 130 -1.85 16.71 0.65
CA ASP A 130 -2.76 15.67 1.13
C ASP A 130 -4.21 16.09 0.88
N LEU A 131 -4.88 15.34 0.00
CA LEU A 131 -6.30 15.49 -0.37
C LEU A 131 -7.13 14.28 0.08
N THR A 132 -6.63 13.49 1.03
CA THR A 132 -7.27 12.27 1.53
C THR A 132 -8.71 12.54 1.96
N ARG A 133 -9.64 11.60 1.70
CA ARG A 133 -11.04 11.70 2.17
C ARG A 133 -11.71 13.00 1.74
N ASN A 134 -11.76 13.22 0.44
CA ASN A 134 -12.56 14.28 -0.19
C ASN A 134 -13.57 13.65 -1.18
N ALA A 135 -14.26 14.47 -1.96
CA ALA A 135 -15.25 14.03 -2.94
C ALA A 135 -14.76 14.22 -4.39
N LEU A 136 -13.44 14.21 -4.62
CA LEU A 136 -12.86 14.49 -5.93
C LEU A 136 -13.19 13.36 -6.91
N THR A 137 -13.81 13.70 -8.02
CA THR A 137 -14.09 12.77 -9.14
C THR A 137 -13.07 12.90 -10.27
N GLN A 138 -12.39 14.04 -10.35
CA GLN A 138 -11.36 14.36 -11.33
C GLN A 138 -10.44 15.48 -10.82
N LEU A 139 -9.27 15.63 -11.44
CA LEU A 139 -8.40 16.78 -11.25
C LEU A 139 -8.37 17.64 -12.53
N PRO A 140 -8.30 18.97 -12.43
CA PRO A 140 -8.18 19.80 -13.62
C PRO A 140 -6.80 19.62 -14.29
N PRO A 141 -6.72 19.61 -15.63
CA PRO A 141 -5.45 19.58 -16.33
C PRO A 141 -4.53 20.73 -15.91
N GLY A 142 -3.26 20.43 -15.69
CA GLY A 142 -2.26 21.45 -15.32
C GLY A 142 -2.29 21.91 -13.85
N LEU A 143 -3.10 21.28 -12.98
CA LEU A 143 -3.11 21.58 -11.54
C LEU A 143 -1.71 21.64 -10.93
N PHE A 144 -0.86 20.67 -11.30
CA PHE A 144 0.50 20.52 -10.78
C PHE A 144 1.59 21.07 -11.70
N GLN A 145 1.23 21.89 -12.70
CA GLN A 145 2.18 22.37 -13.72
C GLN A 145 3.38 23.14 -13.12
N VAL A 146 3.19 23.81 -11.98
CA VAL A 146 4.25 24.56 -11.29
C VAL A 146 4.88 23.78 -10.12
N SER A 147 4.39 22.58 -9.82
CA SER A 147 4.72 21.81 -8.62
C SER A 147 5.87 20.83 -8.87
N ALA A 148 6.93 21.28 -9.56
CA ALA A 148 8.07 20.43 -9.91
C ALA A 148 8.83 19.89 -8.69
N ALA A 149 8.68 20.55 -7.53
CA ALA A 149 9.25 20.13 -6.25
C ALA A 149 8.32 19.19 -5.44
N LEU A 150 7.20 18.75 -5.98
CA LEU A 150 6.26 17.88 -5.26
C LEU A 150 6.88 16.48 -5.09
N HIS A 151 7.01 16.05 -3.84
CA HIS A 151 7.56 14.76 -3.44
C HIS A 151 6.46 13.79 -3.00
N THR A 152 5.37 14.29 -2.42
CA THR A 152 4.27 13.48 -1.90
C THR A 152 2.93 14.02 -2.40
N LEU A 153 2.18 13.15 -3.06
CA LEU A 153 0.82 13.41 -3.53
C LEU A 153 -0.09 12.32 -2.98
N VAL A 154 -1.01 12.70 -2.09
CA VAL A 154 -2.00 11.79 -1.51
C VAL A 154 -3.39 12.18 -1.99
N LEU A 155 -4.03 11.29 -2.73
CA LEU A 155 -5.39 11.38 -3.28
C LEU A 155 -6.29 10.25 -2.74
N LYS A 156 -5.87 9.66 -1.62
CA LYS A 156 -6.52 8.52 -0.97
C LYS A 156 -7.99 8.77 -0.66
N GLU A 157 -8.81 7.72 -0.76
CA GLU A 157 -10.23 7.74 -0.35
C GLU A 157 -11.02 8.90 -0.98
N ASN A 158 -10.90 9.06 -2.30
CA ASN A 158 -11.70 9.97 -3.13
C ASN A 158 -12.65 9.17 -4.04
N GLN A 159 -13.15 9.78 -5.11
CA GLN A 159 -14.10 9.17 -6.04
C GLN A 159 -13.57 9.17 -7.48
N LEU A 160 -12.25 9.09 -7.65
CA LEU A 160 -11.60 9.09 -8.97
C LEU A 160 -11.93 7.80 -9.72
N GLU A 161 -12.48 7.91 -10.92
CA GLU A 161 -12.86 6.76 -11.77
C GLU A 161 -11.88 6.54 -12.94
N VAL A 162 -11.37 7.64 -13.51
CA VAL A 162 -10.42 7.62 -14.63
C VAL A 162 -9.22 8.44 -14.25
N LEU A 163 -8.03 7.88 -14.43
CA LEU A 163 -6.77 8.57 -14.23
C LEU A 163 -6.23 9.08 -15.56
N GLU A 164 -6.01 10.39 -15.68
CA GLU A 164 -5.35 10.97 -16.86
C GLU A 164 -3.85 11.16 -16.64
N THR A 165 -3.05 10.84 -17.65
CA THR A 165 -1.60 11.10 -17.65
C THR A 165 -1.27 12.59 -17.51
N SER A 166 -2.20 13.46 -17.95
CA SER A 166 -2.09 14.92 -17.88
C SER A 166 -1.99 15.44 -16.44
N TRP A 167 -2.60 14.74 -15.47
CA TRP A 167 -2.62 15.15 -14.08
C TRP A 167 -1.23 15.08 -13.46
N LEU A 168 -0.48 14.03 -13.75
CA LEU A 168 0.81 13.79 -13.10
C LEU A 168 2.00 14.32 -13.94
N HIS A 169 1.72 14.98 -15.07
CA HIS A 169 2.76 15.50 -15.95
C HIS A 169 3.64 16.55 -15.24
N GLY A 170 4.95 16.33 -15.23
CA GLY A 170 5.94 17.25 -14.66
C GLY A 170 6.34 16.94 -13.21
N LEU A 171 5.67 15.99 -12.54
CA LEU A 171 5.96 15.57 -11.15
C LEU A 171 7.19 14.66 -11.05
N LYS A 172 8.33 15.07 -11.59
CA LYS A 172 9.55 14.24 -11.69
C LYS A 172 10.20 13.93 -10.34
N ALA A 173 10.00 14.78 -9.34
CA ALA A 173 10.54 14.63 -7.99
C ALA A 173 9.66 13.76 -7.07
N LEU A 174 8.56 13.19 -7.60
CA LEU A 174 7.60 12.46 -6.77
C LEU A 174 8.23 11.17 -6.23
N VAL A 175 8.15 11.02 -4.91
CA VAL A 175 8.67 9.88 -4.14
C VAL A 175 7.54 9.00 -3.64
N HIS A 176 6.39 9.60 -3.31
CA HIS A 176 5.21 8.92 -2.79
C HIS A 176 3.97 9.37 -3.55
N LEU A 177 3.31 8.41 -4.20
CA LEU A 177 2.01 8.58 -4.84
C LEU A 177 0.99 7.61 -4.22
N ASP A 178 -0.05 8.15 -3.61
CA ASP A 178 -1.15 7.37 -3.04
C ASP A 178 -2.47 7.75 -3.72
N LEU A 179 -3.02 6.78 -4.46
CA LEU A 179 -4.32 6.82 -5.15
C LEU A 179 -5.28 5.76 -4.60
N SER A 180 -5.00 5.24 -3.40
CA SER A 180 -5.76 4.15 -2.79
C SER A 180 -7.19 4.55 -2.45
N GLY A 181 -8.09 3.57 -2.35
CA GLY A 181 -9.48 3.83 -1.92
C GLY A 181 -10.29 4.67 -2.90
N ASN A 182 -9.97 4.61 -4.19
CA ASN A 182 -10.72 5.29 -5.25
C ASN A 182 -11.59 4.29 -6.04
N ARG A 183 -12.04 4.66 -7.24
CA ARG A 183 -12.88 3.83 -8.12
C ARG A 183 -12.19 3.54 -9.46
N LEU A 184 -10.86 3.55 -9.49
CA LEU A 184 -10.09 3.37 -10.71
C LEU A 184 -10.30 1.96 -11.27
N GLN A 185 -10.69 1.86 -12.53
CA GLN A 185 -10.91 0.58 -13.22
C GLN A 185 -9.74 0.21 -14.15
N THR A 186 -9.08 1.23 -14.72
CA THR A 186 -7.93 1.07 -15.60
C THR A 186 -6.89 2.15 -15.31
N LEU A 187 -5.64 1.87 -15.70
CA LEU A 187 -4.55 2.84 -15.66
C LEU A 187 -4.08 3.11 -17.10
N PRO A 188 -3.78 4.36 -17.48
CA PRO A 188 -3.27 4.65 -18.80
C PRO A 188 -1.85 4.09 -18.97
N PRO A 189 -1.47 3.64 -20.19
CA PRO A 189 -0.09 3.27 -20.49
C PRO A 189 0.87 4.44 -20.23
N ALA A 190 2.13 4.14 -19.94
CA ALA A 190 3.18 5.12 -19.67
C ALA A 190 2.87 6.14 -18.55
N LEU A 191 1.84 5.90 -17.71
CA LEU A 191 1.46 6.77 -16.59
C LEU A 191 2.66 7.18 -15.74
N LEU A 192 3.53 6.22 -15.44
CA LEU A 192 4.66 6.39 -14.54
C LEU A 192 6.01 6.53 -15.26
N ALA A 193 6.02 6.73 -16.58
CA ALA A 193 7.25 6.65 -17.40
C ALA A 193 8.37 7.61 -16.94
N ASN A 194 8.03 8.74 -16.31
CA ASN A 194 8.98 9.78 -15.90
C ASN A 194 9.25 9.83 -14.39
N PHE A 195 8.76 8.87 -13.61
CA PHE A 195 8.79 8.88 -12.14
C PHE A 195 10.02 8.16 -11.58
N THR A 196 11.22 8.62 -11.94
CA THR A 196 12.47 7.89 -11.67
C THR A 196 12.82 7.79 -10.18
N ASP A 197 12.31 8.70 -9.35
CA ASP A 197 12.56 8.77 -7.91
C ASP A 197 11.43 8.17 -7.04
N LEU A 198 10.38 7.63 -7.67
CA LEU A 198 9.24 7.07 -6.96
C LEU A 198 9.65 5.83 -6.17
N ARG A 199 9.31 5.85 -4.87
CA ARG A 199 9.62 4.80 -3.88
C ARG A 199 8.39 4.09 -3.36
N ILE A 200 7.28 4.82 -3.21
CA ILE A 200 6.02 4.27 -2.70
C ILE A 200 4.93 4.59 -3.72
N LEU A 201 4.26 3.54 -4.18
CA LEU A 201 3.14 3.61 -5.10
C LEU A 201 1.97 2.81 -4.53
N ASP A 202 0.86 3.51 -4.30
CA ASP A 202 -0.34 2.90 -3.75
C ASP A 202 -1.55 3.06 -4.68
N PHE A 203 -2.02 1.93 -5.18
CA PHE A 203 -3.27 1.77 -5.92
C PHE A 203 -4.25 0.83 -5.22
N GLY A 204 -4.01 0.49 -3.95
CA GLY A 204 -4.83 -0.43 -3.17
C GLY A 204 -6.29 0.03 -3.07
N ASN A 205 -7.20 -0.90 -2.85
CA ASN A 205 -8.64 -0.65 -2.66
C ASN A 205 -9.26 0.17 -3.83
N ASN A 206 -8.96 -0.23 -5.06
CA ASN A 206 -9.57 0.31 -6.28
C ASN A 206 -10.39 -0.80 -6.99
N GLN A 207 -10.65 -0.67 -8.29
CA GLN A 207 -11.42 -1.62 -9.08
C GLN A 207 -10.60 -2.12 -10.29
N LEU A 208 -9.27 -2.12 -10.18
CA LEU A 208 -8.37 -2.46 -11.28
C LEU A 208 -8.49 -3.94 -11.64
N GLU A 209 -8.80 -4.22 -12.89
CA GLU A 209 -8.89 -5.60 -13.40
C GLU A 209 -7.57 -6.07 -14.04
N THR A 210 -6.81 -5.14 -14.59
CA THR A 210 -5.51 -5.36 -15.24
C THR A 210 -4.58 -4.18 -14.99
N LEU A 211 -3.28 -4.42 -15.19
CA LEU A 211 -2.26 -3.38 -15.13
C LEU A 211 -1.55 -3.28 -16.50
N PRO A 212 -1.25 -2.07 -17.00
CA PRO A 212 -0.40 -1.92 -18.18
C PRO A 212 0.96 -2.59 -17.97
N SER A 213 1.45 -3.32 -18.98
CA SER A 213 2.72 -4.05 -18.91
C SER A 213 3.95 -3.13 -18.82
N ASP A 214 3.78 -1.84 -19.12
CA ASP A 214 4.81 -0.80 -19.02
C ASP A 214 4.68 0.05 -17.76
N LEU A 215 3.68 -0.18 -16.91
CA LEU A 215 3.37 0.64 -15.72
C LEU A 215 4.61 0.87 -14.86
N LEU A 216 5.40 -0.17 -14.62
CA LEU A 216 6.56 -0.12 -13.74
C LEU A 216 7.89 0.03 -14.50
N ARG A 217 7.91 0.53 -15.74
CA ARG A 217 9.19 0.76 -16.45
C ARG A 217 9.87 2.07 -16.09
N GLY A 218 9.10 3.07 -15.68
CA GLY A 218 9.60 4.41 -15.34
C GLY A 218 10.17 4.53 -13.93
N PRO A 219 9.49 4.01 -12.88
CA PRO A 219 10.06 3.94 -11.54
C PRO A 219 11.31 3.09 -11.52
N LEU A 220 12.43 3.64 -11.00
CA LEU A 220 13.72 2.93 -10.93
C LEU A 220 14.14 2.62 -9.49
N LYS A 221 13.38 3.12 -8.52
CA LYS A 221 13.68 3.07 -7.08
C LYS A 221 12.48 2.63 -6.26
N LEU A 222 11.52 1.94 -6.87
CA LEU A 222 10.30 1.53 -6.16
C LEU A 222 10.65 0.53 -5.06
N GLU A 223 10.21 0.82 -3.84
CA GLU A 223 10.44 0.02 -2.64
C GLU A 223 9.14 -0.62 -2.15
N ARG A 224 8.00 0.05 -2.33
CA ARG A 224 6.67 -0.44 -1.93
C ARG A 224 5.66 -0.30 -3.04
N LEU A 225 4.94 -1.39 -3.30
CA LEU A 225 3.85 -1.45 -4.25
C LEU A 225 2.61 -2.05 -3.58
N HIS A 226 1.57 -1.23 -3.49
CA HIS A 226 0.27 -1.60 -2.95
C HIS A 226 -0.73 -1.75 -4.09
N LEU A 227 -1.27 -2.97 -4.23
CA LEU A 227 -2.26 -3.37 -5.23
C LEU A 227 -3.39 -4.17 -4.61
N GLU A 228 -3.42 -4.29 -3.28
CA GLU A 228 -4.42 -5.04 -2.53
C GLU A 228 -5.84 -4.53 -2.77
N GLY A 229 -6.87 -5.35 -2.54
CA GLY A 229 -8.26 -4.91 -2.61
C GLY A 229 -8.71 -4.43 -4.00
N ASN A 230 -8.13 -5.01 -5.07
CA ASN A 230 -8.49 -4.74 -6.46
C ASN A 230 -9.21 -5.96 -7.08
N ARG A 231 -9.33 -6.00 -8.40
CA ARG A 231 -9.96 -7.11 -9.16
C ARG A 231 -8.97 -7.76 -10.12
N LEU A 232 -7.67 -7.74 -9.80
CA LEU A 232 -6.63 -8.27 -10.66
C LEU A 232 -6.82 -9.78 -10.81
N GLN A 233 -6.86 -10.27 -12.05
CA GLN A 233 -7.12 -11.69 -12.34
C GLN A 233 -5.85 -12.51 -12.61
N ALA A 234 -4.78 -11.85 -13.06
CA ALA A 234 -3.51 -12.47 -13.37
C ALA A 234 -2.34 -11.54 -13.02
N LEU A 235 -1.21 -12.13 -12.62
CA LEU A 235 0.06 -11.44 -12.52
C LEU A 235 0.95 -11.85 -13.70
N GLU A 236 1.09 -10.94 -14.66
CA GLU A 236 1.77 -11.17 -15.93
C GLU A 236 3.30 -11.20 -15.82
N GLU A 237 3.95 -11.86 -16.76
CA GLU A 237 5.41 -11.86 -16.86
C GLU A 237 5.94 -10.45 -17.20
N GLY A 238 7.02 -10.04 -16.51
CA GLY A 238 7.76 -8.83 -16.85
C GLY A 238 7.22 -7.54 -16.24
N LEU A 239 6.03 -7.53 -15.62
CA LEU A 239 5.50 -6.36 -14.92
C LEU A 239 6.46 -5.88 -13.81
N LEU A 240 6.92 -6.82 -12.97
CA LEU A 240 7.78 -6.53 -11.81
C LEU A 240 9.27 -6.60 -12.13
N ALA A 241 9.66 -7.09 -13.31
CA ALA A 241 11.06 -7.28 -13.69
C ALA A 241 11.93 -6.01 -13.63
N PRO A 242 11.41 -4.80 -13.92
CA PRO A 242 12.17 -3.57 -13.77
C PRO A 242 12.42 -3.12 -12.31
N GLN A 243 11.92 -3.84 -11.30
CA GLN A 243 11.91 -3.40 -9.89
C GLN A 243 12.83 -4.22 -8.98
N PRO A 244 14.17 -4.12 -9.12
CA PRO A 244 15.11 -4.86 -8.28
C PRO A 244 15.15 -4.39 -6.83
N SER A 245 14.72 -3.15 -6.56
CA SER A 245 14.71 -2.53 -5.23
C SER A 245 13.39 -2.69 -4.48
N LEU A 246 12.43 -3.44 -5.03
CA LEU A 246 11.14 -3.63 -4.40
C LEU A 246 11.29 -4.50 -3.15
N HIS A 247 10.87 -3.97 -2.01
CA HIS A 247 10.92 -4.64 -0.72
C HIS A 247 9.55 -5.18 -0.30
N TYR A 248 8.47 -4.47 -0.61
CA TYR A 248 7.12 -4.83 -0.16
C TYR A 248 6.16 -4.87 -1.34
N LEU A 249 5.50 -6.00 -1.52
CA LEU A 249 4.49 -6.22 -2.54
C LEU A 249 3.20 -6.76 -1.92
N PHE A 250 2.14 -5.96 -2.00
CA PHE A 250 0.81 -6.31 -1.51
C PHE A 250 -0.13 -6.57 -2.68
N LEU A 251 -0.60 -7.80 -2.79
CA LEU A 251 -1.52 -8.29 -3.82
C LEU A 251 -2.73 -8.99 -3.20
N ASN A 252 -2.89 -8.92 -1.88
CA ASN A 252 -3.99 -9.57 -1.18
C ASN A 252 -5.36 -9.02 -1.58
N ASP A 253 -6.42 -9.79 -1.32
CA ASP A 253 -7.80 -9.39 -1.58
C ASP A 253 -8.02 -8.97 -3.05
N ASN A 254 -7.48 -9.77 -3.97
CA ASN A 254 -7.66 -9.64 -5.41
C ASN A 254 -8.38 -10.88 -5.97
N GLN A 255 -8.42 -11.03 -7.29
CA GLN A 255 -9.04 -12.16 -7.98
C GLN A 255 -8.00 -13.01 -8.73
N LEU A 256 -6.75 -13.02 -8.27
CA LEU A 256 -5.65 -13.66 -8.98
C LEU A 256 -5.91 -15.15 -9.08
N ALA A 257 -6.21 -15.63 -10.28
CA ALA A 257 -6.36 -17.05 -10.60
C ALA A 257 -5.05 -17.63 -11.15
N THR A 258 -4.18 -16.78 -11.69
CA THR A 258 -2.90 -17.19 -12.28
C THR A 258 -1.78 -16.21 -11.92
N VAL A 259 -0.57 -16.76 -11.79
CA VAL A 259 0.69 -16.02 -11.71
C VAL A 259 1.62 -16.61 -12.77
N ALA A 260 2.18 -15.77 -13.65
CA ALA A 260 3.10 -16.23 -14.69
C ALA A 260 4.41 -16.77 -14.08
N ALA A 261 5.03 -17.76 -14.74
CA ALA A 261 6.23 -18.43 -14.21
C ALA A 261 7.40 -17.46 -13.91
N GLY A 262 7.52 -16.39 -14.71
CA GLY A 262 8.52 -15.34 -14.54
C GLY A 262 8.03 -14.09 -13.81
N ALA A 263 6.87 -14.11 -13.14
CA ALA A 263 6.26 -12.93 -12.54
C ALA A 263 7.17 -12.25 -11.48
N PHE A 264 7.86 -13.05 -10.66
CA PHE A 264 8.79 -12.55 -9.63
C PHE A 264 10.23 -12.40 -10.12
N ARG A 265 10.48 -12.63 -11.41
CA ARG A 265 11.81 -12.45 -11.97
C ARG A 265 12.24 -11.00 -11.80
N GLY A 266 13.41 -10.77 -11.20
CA GLY A 266 13.99 -9.44 -11.01
C GLY A 266 13.84 -8.89 -9.59
N LEU A 267 12.93 -9.44 -8.77
CA LEU A 267 12.75 -9.05 -7.37
C LEU A 267 13.92 -9.57 -6.52
N LYS A 268 14.94 -8.72 -6.31
CA LYS A 268 16.19 -9.10 -5.62
C LYS A 268 16.21 -8.77 -4.13
N GLN A 269 15.29 -7.91 -3.69
CA GLN A 269 15.26 -7.34 -2.35
C GLN A 269 13.90 -7.49 -1.68
N LEU A 270 13.04 -8.36 -2.21
CA LEU A 270 11.69 -8.54 -1.67
C LEU A 270 11.78 -9.11 -0.26
N ASP A 271 11.35 -8.32 0.71
CA ASP A 271 11.35 -8.66 2.12
C ASP A 271 9.96 -9.12 2.58
N MET A 272 8.89 -8.64 1.91
CA MET A 272 7.50 -8.98 2.20
C MET A 272 6.66 -9.22 0.94
N LEU A 273 5.89 -10.31 0.92
CA LEU A 273 4.93 -10.64 -0.14
C LEU A 273 3.59 -11.06 0.44
N ASP A 274 2.52 -10.34 0.12
CA ASP A 274 1.17 -10.75 0.48
C ASP A 274 0.35 -11.13 -0.77
N LEU A 275 0.02 -12.41 -0.91
CA LEU A 275 -0.85 -12.99 -1.93
C LEU A 275 -2.15 -13.54 -1.34
N SER A 276 -2.42 -13.25 -0.06
CA SER A 276 -3.56 -13.84 0.63
C SER A 276 -4.90 -13.44 0.00
N ASN A 277 -5.95 -14.23 0.24
CA ASN A 277 -7.31 -13.94 -0.24
C ASN A 277 -7.38 -13.68 -1.76
N ASN A 278 -6.88 -14.64 -2.53
CA ASN A 278 -6.95 -14.66 -4.00
C ASN A 278 -7.61 -15.96 -4.48
N LEU A 279 -7.54 -16.24 -5.79
CA LEU A 279 -8.14 -17.42 -6.41
C LEU A 279 -7.10 -18.45 -6.89
N LEU A 280 -5.89 -18.42 -6.33
CA LEU A 280 -4.80 -19.32 -6.73
C LEU A 280 -5.09 -20.75 -6.30
N THR A 281 -5.16 -21.64 -7.29
CA THR A 281 -5.28 -23.08 -7.06
C THR A 281 -3.92 -23.78 -7.10
N SER A 282 -2.98 -23.23 -7.85
CA SER A 282 -1.59 -23.67 -7.94
C SER A 282 -0.70 -22.51 -8.41
N VAL A 283 0.60 -22.77 -8.53
CA VAL A 283 1.60 -21.82 -9.03
C VAL A 283 2.58 -22.54 -9.96
N PRO A 284 3.17 -21.86 -10.95
CA PRO A 284 4.14 -22.50 -11.83
C PRO A 284 5.38 -22.97 -11.08
N LYS A 285 5.92 -24.11 -11.52
CA LYS A 285 7.19 -24.64 -11.02
C LYS A 285 8.30 -23.60 -11.16
N GLY A 286 9.05 -23.37 -10.09
CA GLY A 286 10.20 -22.47 -10.06
C GLY A 286 9.85 -21.03 -9.71
N LEU A 287 8.56 -20.67 -9.59
CA LEU A 287 8.13 -19.29 -9.27
C LEU A 287 8.83 -18.74 -8.03
N TRP A 288 8.92 -19.55 -6.97
CA TRP A 288 9.47 -19.14 -5.68
C TRP A 288 10.98 -19.06 -5.64
N THR A 289 11.67 -19.71 -6.60
CA THR A 289 13.14 -19.72 -6.65
C THR A 289 13.72 -18.32 -6.88
N TYR A 290 12.94 -17.41 -7.48
CA TYR A 290 13.32 -16.01 -7.64
C TYR A 290 13.35 -15.23 -6.32
N LEU A 291 12.63 -15.69 -5.30
CA LEU A 291 12.53 -15.06 -3.99
C LEU A 291 13.52 -15.63 -2.96
N GLY A 292 14.45 -16.48 -3.44
CA GLY A 292 15.52 -17.05 -2.63
C GLY A 292 15.10 -18.22 -1.74
N TRP A 293 16.11 -18.81 -1.10
CA TRP A 293 16.01 -19.86 -0.08
C TRP A 293 16.51 -19.32 1.26
N PRO A 294 16.11 -19.91 2.40
CA PRO A 294 16.61 -19.48 3.71
C PRO A 294 18.13 -19.43 3.76
N GLY A 295 18.68 -18.33 4.30
CA GLY A 295 20.13 -18.12 4.40
C GLY A 295 20.81 -17.64 3.11
N ALA A 296 20.11 -17.56 1.97
CA ALA A 296 20.61 -16.87 0.79
C ALA A 296 20.63 -15.35 1.01
N ALA A 297 21.51 -14.64 0.30
CA ALA A 297 21.56 -13.17 0.36
C ALA A 297 20.25 -12.50 -0.10
N GLN A 298 19.42 -13.23 -0.86
CA GLN A 298 18.11 -12.80 -1.38
C GLN A 298 16.92 -13.33 -0.56
N ALA A 299 17.13 -13.88 0.63
CA ALA A 299 16.04 -14.40 1.46
C ALA A 299 15.17 -13.27 2.02
N MET A 300 13.84 -13.48 2.03
CA MET A 300 12.88 -12.54 2.64
C MET A 300 13.19 -12.29 4.11
N LYS A 301 13.27 -11.02 4.52
CA LYS A 301 13.46 -10.64 5.92
C LYS A 301 12.18 -10.72 6.74
N ASP A 302 11.07 -10.27 6.21
CA ASP A 302 9.84 -10.10 6.98
C ASP A 302 8.98 -11.35 6.86
N GLY A 303 8.45 -11.61 5.65
CA GLY A 303 7.76 -12.86 5.39
C GLY A 303 6.74 -12.80 4.27
N PHE A 304 5.85 -13.79 4.28
CA PHE A 304 4.84 -13.91 3.25
C PHE A 304 3.53 -14.45 3.78
N ASP A 305 2.47 -14.13 3.06
CA ASP A 305 1.14 -14.72 3.25
C ASP A 305 0.56 -15.21 1.92
N ILE A 306 0.08 -16.45 1.93
CA ILE A 306 -0.58 -17.13 0.82
C ILE A 306 -1.89 -17.80 1.27
N SER A 307 -2.38 -17.45 2.45
CA SER A 307 -3.64 -17.94 3.02
C SER A 307 -4.84 -17.46 2.20
N GLY A 308 -6.03 -18.01 2.47
CA GLY A 308 -7.25 -17.59 1.76
C GLY A 308 -7.29 -17.90 0.26
N ASN A 309 -6.38 -18.73 -0.26
CA ASN A 309 -6.36 -19.20 -1.65
C ASN A 309 -6.88 -20.65 -1.75
N PRO A 310 -7.61 -21.01 -2.82
CA PRO A 310 -8.16 -22.36 -3.01
C PRO A 310 -7.13 -23.39 -3.49
N TRP A 311 -6.04 -23.60 -2.73
CA TRP A 311 -4.94 -24.49 -3.10
C TRP A 311 -5.40 -25.92 -3.41
N THR A 312 -4.94 -26.46 -4.56
CA THR A 312 -5.11 -27.85 -4.97
C THR A 312 -3.87 -28.64 -4.56
N CYS A 313 -3.95 -29.32 -3.42
CA CYS A 313 -2.87 -30.02 -2.77
C CYS A 313 -2.61 -31.39 -3.40
N ASN A 314 -1.93 -31.36 -4.55
CA ASN A 314 -1.46 -32.52 -5.29
C ASN A 314 0.07 -32.41 -5.54
N GLN A 315 0.61 -33.24 -6.43
CA GLN A 315 2.03 -33.23 -6.82
C GLN A 315 2.47 -31.97 -7.58
N ASP A 316 1.55 -31.17 -8.12
CA ASP A 316 1.90 -29.95 -8.86
C ASP A 316 2.43 -28.86 -7.90
N LEU A 317 2.16 -28.99 -6.60
CA LEU A 317 2.68 -28.12 -5.55
C LEU A 317 4.04 -28.56 -5.00
N ASP A 318 4.71 -29.59 -5.56
CA ASP A 318 5.98 -30.10 -5.04
C ASP A 318 7.03 -29.00 -4.80
N ASP A 319 7.16 -28.06 -5.74
CA ASP A 319 8.08 -26.92 -5.66
C ASP A 319 7.68 -25.95 -4.53
N LEU A 320 6.38 -25.67 -4.40
CA LEU A 320 5.83 -24.86 -3.31
C LEU A 320 6.05 -25.56 -1.97
N TYR A 321 5.83 -26.88 -1.86
CA TYR A 321 6.04 -27.63 -0.63
C TYR A 321 7.49 -27.53 -0.13
N GLN A 322 8.46 -27.72 -1.02
CA GLN A 322 9.88 -27.56 -0.67
C GLN A 322 10.16 -26.14 -0.16
N TRP A 323 9.65 -25.13 -0.86
CA TRP A 323 9.87 -23.74 -0.51
C TRP A 323 9.20 -23.35 0.82
N LEU A 324 7.97 -23.81 1.07
CA LEU A 324 7.24 -23.57 2.32
C LEU A 324 7.94 -24.19 3.52
N VAL A 325 8.39 -25.45 3.41
CA VAL A 325 9.09 -26.12 4.51
C VAL A 325 10.40 -25.40 4.82
N ALA A 326 11.11 -24.93 3.80
CA ALA A 326 12.32 -24.15 3.99
C ALA A 326 12.03 -22.79 4.66
N ASN A 327 10.98 -22.08 4.25
CA ASN A 327 10.67 -20.72 4.72
C ASN A 327 9.54 -20.66 5.77
N LYS A 328 9.26 -21.76 6.47
CA LYS A 328 8.11 -21.87 7.39
C LYS A 328 8.06 -20.82 8.49
N ASP A 329 9.21 -20.36 8.96
CA ASP A 329 9.31 -19.35 10.04
C ASP A 329 8.97 -17.93 9.55
N LYS A 330 8.78 -17.75 8.25
CA LYS A 330 8.43 -16.50 7.57
C LYS A 330 6.95 -16.45 7.15
N MET A 331 6.18 -17.49 7.45
CA MET A 331 4.75 -17.53 7.14
C MET A 331 3.94 -16.77 8.19
N PHE A 332 3.21 -15.73 7.79
CA PHE A 332 2.36 -14.98 8.72
C PHE A 332 1.12 -15.79 9.16
N SER A 333 0.46 -16.46 8.20
CA SER A 333 -0.84 -17.13 8.40
C SER A 333 -0.77 -18.63 8.11
N GLY A 334 0.31 -19.31 8.56
CA GLY A 334 0.56 -20.71 8.24
C GLY A 334 -0.55 -21.69 8.68
N ASN A 335 -1.26 -21.37 9.77
CA ASN A 335 -2.42 -22.15 10.23
C ASN A 335 -3.68 -21.98 9.38
N ASP A 336 -3.77 -20.86 8.66
CA ASP A 336 -4.92 -20.50 7.83
C ASP A 336 -4.68 -20.80 6.35
N THR A 337 -3.43 -21.10 5.96
CA THR A 337 -3.09 -21.66 4.64
C THR A 337 -3.52 -23.13 4.56
N ARG A 338 -4.66 -23.39 3.92
CA ARG A 338 -5.28 -24.73 3.86
C ARG A 338 -5.57 -25.15 2.43
N CYS A 339 -5.64 -26.46 2.23
CA CYS A 339 -6.07 -27.06 0.97
C CYS A 339 -7.57 -26.87 0.74
N ALA A 340 -7.95 -26.48 -0.46
CA ALA A 340 -9.34 -26.55 -0.92
C ALA A 340 -9.64 -27.87 -1.63
N GLU A 341 -8.69 -28.36 -2.42
CA GLU A 341 -8.78 -29.60 -3.18
C GLU A 341 -7.50 -30.44 -3.03
N PRO A 342 -7.50 -31.73 -3.39
CA PRO A 342 -8.70 -32.55 -3.64
C PRO A 342 -9.53 -32.72 -2.36
N LYS A 343 -10.80 -33.13 -2.47
CA LYS A 343 -11.71 -33.39 -1.33
C LYS A 343 -11.08 -34.17 -0.16
N ALA A 344 -10.18 -35.12 -0.41
CA ALA A 344 -9.49 -35.89 0.63
C ALA A 344 -8.54 -35.04 1.50
N MET A 345 -7.98 -33.98 0.93
CA MET A 345 -7.05 -33.05 1.59
C MET A 345 -7.74 -31.76 2.06
N LYS A 346 -9.01 -31.54 1.69
CA LYS A 346 -9.73 -30.31 1.98
C LYS A 346 -9.70 -29.95 3.48
N GLY A 347 -9.31 -28.71 3.78
CA GLY A 347 -9.21 -28.16 5.13
C GLY A 347 -7.91 -28.52 5.86
N GLN A 348 -7.11 -29.45 5.34
CA GLN A 348 -5.79 -29.75 5.91
C GLN A 348 -4.83 -28.58 5.70
N MET A 349 -3.92 -28.39 6.66
CA MET A 349 -2.91 -27.33 6.60
C MET A 349 -1.87 -27.65 5.53
N LEU A 350 -1.64 -26.70 4.62
CA LEU A 350 -0.73 -26.86 3.49
C LEU A 350 0.70 -27.17 3.95
N LEU A 351 1.18 -26.46 4.98
CA LEU A 351 2.52 -26.66 5.53
C LEU A 351 2.69 -28.04 6.17
N ALA A 352 1.67 -28.54 6.89
CA ALA A 352 1.73 -29.87 7.51
C ALA A 352 1.81 -30.99 6.46
N LEU A 353 1.04 -30.86 5.37
CA LEU A 353 1.11 -31.75 4.22
C LEU A 353 2.47 -31.67 3.52
N ALA A 354 3.01 -30.47 3.34
CA ALA A 354 4.32 -30.25 2.74
C ALA A 354 5.42 -30.97 3.53
N MET A 355 5.42 -30.86 4.86
CA MET A 355 6.39 -31.55 5.73
C MET A 355 6.28 -33.08 5.58
N SER A 356 5.06 -33.63 5.69
CA SER A 356 4.83 -35.08 5.56
C SER A 356 5.22 -35.62 4.18
N HIS A 357 4.93 -34.86 3.12
CA HIS A 357 5.26 -35.24 1.75
C HIS A 357 6.77 -35.34 1.51
N LEU A 358 7.55 -34.41 2.08
CA LEU A 358 9.01 -34.44 1.97
C LEU A 358 9.64 -35.56 2.80
N GLU A 359 9.08 -35.86 3.99
CA GLU A 359 9.50 -37.01 4.79
C GLU A 359 9.27 -38.34 4.06
N SER A 360 8.11 -38.51 3.38
CA SER A 360 7.84 -39.72 2.60
C SER A 360 8.80 -39.90 1.43
N LYS A 361 9.10 -38.82 0.70
CA LYS A 361 10.06 -38.87 -0.42
C LYS A 361 11.48 -39.22 0.03
N ALA A 362 11.93 -38.66 1.15
CA ALA A 362 13.22 -39.01 1.74
C ALA A 362 13.29 -40.49 2.14
N GLY A 363 12.21 -41.03 2.71
CA GLY A 363 12.11 -42.46 3.05
C GLY A 363 12.15 -43.39 1.83
N GLU A 364 11.48 -43.02 0.74
CA GLU A 364 11.51 -43.75 -0.53
C GLU A 364 12.91 -43.76 -1.16
N GLU A 365 13.60 -42.61 -1.19
CA GLU A 365 14.98 -42.53 -1.72
C GLU A 365 15.95 -43.40 -0.92
N ILE A 366 15.85 -43.40 0.41
CA ILE A 366 16.66 -44.27 1.28
C ILE A 366 16.34 -45.75 1.02
N GLY A 367 15.07 -46.11 0.86
CA GLY A 367 14.65 -47.48 0.52
C GLY A 367 15.12 -47.96 -0.86
N VAL A 368 15.16 -47.06 -1.85
CA VAL A 368 15.72 -47.34 -3.18
C VAL A 368 17.25 -47.47 -3.14
N MET A 369 17.96 -46.67 -2.33
CA MET A 369 19.40 -46.85 -2.14
C MET A 369 19.73 -48.15 -1.40
N ALA A 370 18.95 -48.50 -0.37
CA ALA A 370 19.13 -49.75 0.38
C ALA A 370 18.87 -50.99 -0.48
N SER A 371 17.85 -50.98 -1.34
CA SER A 371 17.53 -52.10 -2.24
C SER A 371 18.54 -52.26 -3.40
N LYS A 372 19.20 -51.19 -3.84
CA LYS A 372 20.32 -51.26 -4.80
C LYS A 372 21.62 -51.79 -4.19
N SER A 373 21.76 -51.78 -2.86
CA SER A 373 22.93 -52.30 -2.13
C SER A 373 22.88 -53.81 -1.86
N THR A 374 21.76 -54.50 -2.12
CA THR A 374 21.56 -55.92 -1.77
C THR A 374 21.50 -56.87 -2.97
N ALA A 375 21.98 -56.46 -4.16
CA ALA A 375 22.11 -57.39 -5.29
C ALA A 375 23.31 -58.33 -5.06
N PRO A 376 23.10 -59.67 -4.99
CA PRO A 376 24.20 -60.61 -4.82
C PRO A 376 24.97 -60.76 -6.14
N TYR A 377 26.30 -60.75 -6.04
CA TYR A 377 27.24 -61.07 -7.12
C TYR A 377 27.14 -62.53 -7.57
#